data_AF-A0A355WFN4-F1
#
_entry.id   AF-A0A355WFN4-F1
#
_cell.length_a   1.000
_cell.length_b   1.000
_cell.length_c   1.000
_cell.angle_alpha   90.00
_cell.angle_beta   90.00
_cell.angle_gamma   90.00
#
_symmetry.space_group_name_H-M   'P 1'
#
loop_
_entity.id
_entity.type
_entity.pdbx_description
1 polymer ?
#
loop_
_entity_poly.entity_id
_entity_poly.type
_entity_poly.pdbx_seq_one_letter_code
_entity_poly.pdbx_strand_id
1 'polypeptide(L)' 'TFEEFHGPIAGKKVVWSGDGNNVCASMIQAAGQLGFDFTFTGPGTLDPVAELLGDARKKGAKISI' A
#
# COMPACT_ATOMS: atom_id res chain seq x y z
N THR A 1 14.59 -6.67 -4.23
CA THR A 1 14.73 -5.62 -3.21
C THR A 1 14.26 -6.12 -1.85
N PHE A 2 13.01 -5.87 -1.40
CA PHE A 2 12.59 -6.22 -0.04
C PHE A 2 12.73 -7.73 0.23
N GLU A 3 12.16 -8.57 -0.62
CA GLU A 3 12.13 -10.02 -0.38
C GLU A 3 13.49 -10.70 -0.51
N GLU A 4 14.39 -10.16 -1.34
CA GLU A 4 15.78 -10.64 -1.46
C GLU A 4 16.54 -10.53 -0.12
N PHE A 5 16.23 -9.52 0.70
CA PHE A 5 16.91 -9.26 1.96
C PHE A 5 16.11 -9.68 3.21
N HIS A 6 14.78 -9.77 3.11
CA HIS A 6 13.90 -9.93 4.29
C HIS A 6 12.93 -11.11 4.19
N GLY A 7 12.96 -11.87 3.09
CA GLY A 7 11.98 -12.93 2.81
C GLY A 7 10.60 -12.38 2.44
N PRO A 8 9.54 -13.21 2.47
CA PRO A 8 8.23 -12.85 1.94
C PRO A 8 7.65 -11.56 2.54
N ILE A 9 7.09 -10.69 1.69
CA ILE A 9 6.46 -9.44 2.12
C ILE A 9 5.08 -9.65 2.75
N ALA A 10 4.44 -10.81 2.51
CA ALA A 10 3.15 -11.15 3.09
C ALA A 10 3.16 -11.04 4.62
N GLY A 11 2.12 -10.40 5.18
CA GLY A 11 1.98 -10.12 6.61
C GLY A 11 2.92 -9.05 7.17
N LYS A 12 3.75 -8.40 6.34
CA LYS A 12 4.55 -7.25 6.75
C LYS A 12 3.73 -5.96 6.66
N LYS A 13 4.24 -4.90 7.30
CA LYS A 13 3.68 -3.54 7.20
C LYS A 13 4.59 -2.67 6.34
N VAL A 14 4.00 -2.05 5.32
CA VAL A 14 4.66 -1.08 4.43
C VAL A 14 4.06 0.30 4.69
N VAL A 15 4.92 1.29 4.91
CA VAL A 15 4.53 2.69 5.07
C VAL A 15 5.00 3.46 3.85
N TRP A 16 4.08 4.14 3.16
CA TRP A 16 4.37 5.08 2.08
C TRP A 16 4.31 6.50 2.61
N SER A 17 5.38 7.25 2.45
CA SER A 17 5.47 8.65 2.86
C SER A 17 5.68 9.55 1.65
N GLY A 18 4.81 10.54 1.46
CA GLY A 18 4.88 11.47 0.33
C GLY A 18 3.54 11.67 -0.34
N ASP A 19 3.49 11.52 -1.66
CA ASP A 19 2.31 11.76 -2.48
C ASP A 19 1.69 10.47 -3.02
N GLY A 20 0.39 10.49 -3.28
CA GLY A 20 -0.42 9.43 -3.90
C GLY A 20 -0.19 9.29 -5.40
N ASN A 21 1.07 9.31 -5.84
CA ASN A 21 1.45 9.20 -7.25
C ASN A 21 1.19 7.79 -7.84
N ASN A 22 1.60 7.59 -9.09
CA ASN A 22 1.43 6.32 -9.81
C ASN A 22 2.15 5.12 -9.18
N VAL A 23 3.29 5.33 -8.51
CA VAL A 23 4.02 4.26 -7.81
C VAL A 23 3.30 3.90 -6.50
N CYS A 24 2.82 4.90 -5.76
CA CYS A 24 1.95 4.68 -4.60
C CYS A 24 0.71 3.88 -5.00
N ALA A 25 0.06 4.25 -6.10
CA ALA A 25 -1.09 3.55 -6.66
C ALA A 25 -0.79 2.07 -6.95
N SER A 26 0.34 1.78 -7.59
CA SER A 26 0.79 0.40 -7.86
C SER A 26 1.09 -0.36 -6.56
N MET A 27 1.67 0.29 -5.56
CA MET A 27 1.94 -0.33 -4.25
C MET A 27 0.67 -0.65 -3.47
N ILE A 28 -0.37 0.18 -3.56
CA ILE A 28 -1.68 -0.10 -2.95
C ILE A 28 -2.31 -1.34 -3.60
N GLN A 29 -2.28 -1.44 -4.92
CA GLN A 29 -2.76 -2.63 -5.62
C GLN A 29 -1.96 -3.88 -5.22
N ALA A 30 -0.64 -3.76 -5.09
CA ALA A 30 0.24 -4.84 -4.65
C ALA A 30 -0.06 -5.28 -3.21
N ALA A 31 -0.46 -4.37 -2.31
CA ALA A 31 -0.84 -4.73 -0.93
C ALA A 31 -1.93 -5.80 -0.91
N GLY A 32 -2.97 -5.63 -1.73
CA GLY A 32 -4.04 -6.62 -1.88
C GLY A 32 -3.60 -7.91 -2.60
N GLN A 33 -2.62 -7.86 -3.50
CA GLN A 33 -2.16 -9.04 -4.25
C GLN A 33 -1.15 -9.89 -3.47
N LEU A 34 -0.26 -9.24 -2.72
CA LEU A 34 0.86 -9.85 -2.01
C LEU A 34 0.59 -10.01 -0.51
N GLY A 35 -0.54 -9.50 -0.02
CA GLY A 35 -1.03 -9.73 1.34
C GLY A 35 -0.24 -9.01 2.43
N PHE A 36 0.20 -7.77 2.18
CA PHE A 36 0.85 -6.93 3.19
C PHE A 36 -0.05 -5.77 3.64
N ASP A 37 0.18 -5.27 4.85
CA ASP A 37 -0.50 -4.11 5.40
C ASP A 37 0.10 -2.83 4.80
N PHE A 38 -0.75 -1.90 4.37
CA PHE A 38 -0.31 -0.64 3.78
C PHE A 38 -0.75 0.55 4.63
N THR A 39 0.15 1.49 4.86
CA THR A 39 -0.13 2.76 5.53
C THR A 39 0.36 3.90 4.66
N PHE A 40 -0.52 4.83 4.31
CA PHE A 40 -0.14 6.09 3.68
C PHE A 40 0.11 7.16 4.76
N THR A 41 1.06 8.06 4.50
CA THR A 41 1.21 9.31 5.24
C THR A 41 1.68 10.39 4.27
N GLY A 42 0.95 11.50 4.20
CA GLY A 42 1.22 12.55 3.23
C GLY A 42 0.28 13.74 3.37
N PRO A 43 0.47 14.81 2.59
CA PRO A 43 -0.49 15.90 2.51
C PRO A 43 -1.83 15.39 1.96
N GLY A 44 -2.95 15.70 2.63
CA GLY A 44 -4.27 15.23 2.20
C GLY A 44 -4.70 15.67 0.79
N THR A 45 -4.17 16.79 0.29
CA THR A 45 -4.38 17.22 -1.10
C THR A 45 -3.74 16.29 -2.13
N LEU A 46 -2.86 15.39 -1.69
CA LEU A 46 -2.14 14.41 -2.49
C LEU A 46 -2.46 12.98 -2.03
N ASP A 47 -3.62 12.77 -1.40
CA ASP A 47 -4.06 11.44 -0.98
C ASP A 47 -4.15 10.47 -2.16
N PRO A 48 -3.94 9.16 -1.93
CA PRO A 48 -4.18 8.16 -2.95
C PRO A 48 -5.65 8.10 -3.35
N VAL A 49 -5.90 7.69 -4.59
CA VAL A 49 -7.27 7.51 -5.11
C VAL A 49 -8.05 6.52 -4.24
N ALA A 50 -9.19 6.96 -3.70
CA ALA A 50 -9.99 6.19 -2.74
C ALA A 50 -10.44 4.81 -3.27
N GLU A 51 -10.68 4.70 -4.57
CA GLU A 51 -11.05 3.44 -5.24
C GLU A 51 -9.96 2.37 -5.07
N LEU A 52 -8.68 2.75 -5.22
CA LEU A 52 -7.55 1.83 -5.04
C LEU A 52 -7.46 1.32 -3.60
N LEU A 53 -7.65 2.21 -2.63
CA LEU A 53 -7.69 1.85 -1.21
C LEU A 53 -8.85 0.87 -0.93
N GLY A 54 -10.01 1.11 -1.54
CA GLY A 54 -11.18 0.24 -1.45
C GLY A 54 -10.93 -1.15 -2.03
N ASP A 55 -10.32 -1.23 -3.20
CA ASP A 55 -10.03 -2.50 -3.87
C ASP A 55 -8.97 -3.32 -3.15
N ALA A 56 -7.95 -2.67 -2.59
CA ALA A 56 -6.98 -3.35 -1.74
C ALA A 56 -7.63 -3.92 -0.47
N ARG A 57 -8.55 -3.17 0.17
CA ARG A 57 -9.33 -3.65 1.32
C ARG A 57 -10.21 -4.85 0.97
N LYS A 58 -10.89 -4.85 -0.19
CA LYS A 58 -11.70 -5.99 -0.65
C LYS A 58 -10.87 -7.26 -0.85
N LYS A 59 -9.58 -7.12 -1.16
CA LYS A 59 -8.62 -8.23 -1.26
C LYS A 59 -8.00 -8.65 0.08
N GLY A 60 -8.44 -8.06 1.19
CA GLY A 60 -8.02 -8.42 2.54
C GLY A 60 -6.80 -7.64 3.08
N ALA A 61 -6.26 -6.68 2.33
CA ALA A 61 -5.18 -5.85 2.84
C ALA A 61 -5.69 -4.86 3.90
N LYS A 62 -4.96 -4.70 5.00
CA LYS A 62 -5.25 -3.67 6.00
C LYS A 62 -4.66 -2.34 5.51
N ILE A 63 -5.54 -1.37 5.24
CA ILE A 63 -5.16 -0.06 4.70
C ILE A 63 -5.45 1.05 5.72
N SER A 64 -4.40 1.79 6.12
CA SER A 64 -4.47 3.00 6.95
C SER A 64 -3.97 4.21 6.15
N ILE A 65 -4.53 5.38 6.42
CA ILE A 65 -4.18 6.68 5.85
C ILE A 65 -4.30 7.70 6.97
#